data_AF-A0A540VUX0-F1
#
_entry.id   AF-A0A540VUX0-F1
#
_cell.length_a   1.000
_cell.length_b   1.000
_cell.length_c   1.000
_cell.angle_alpha   90.00
_cell.angle_beta   90.00
_cell.angle_gamma   90.00
#
_symmetry.space_group_name_H-M   'P 1'
#
loop_
_entity.id
_entity.type
_entity.pdbx_description
1 polymer ?
#
loop_
_entity_poly.entity_id
_entity_poly.type
_entity_poly.pdbx_seq_one_letter_code
_entity_poly.pdbx_strand_id
1 'polypeptide(L)'
;MGGILSGVLGMLALPPFQIDGLALVWLTPWFIGLRRGSTAPWLQSTPVVLTPVIWSLGDALIREPVPSLALLLALATSVAIATTLANPCAVRLGALRVVLGGWLLVAGLAAAREIGVPLSLALLAMPAAWATAAVAAFGVVGVDLLIVTLQALIAIGLTETFRCRAMPRGLTLVTTVHLAVLLTPGIAMTEPTQSGVETRSIAAIQTATHPVTRDFMLGDQVLEQWQARQEHLRKQARALDADWWVWPEAAIPGYLNARAAVRAPDGSAQITHGYSYRAPGKLQSVAIVSRGDDPTVHIRKRDPLLGAEHYLAATPASPLVAEIDDIRVGVLICSDALNRRAVDQALTEGAQVLISPLNSAYITNQRLARVHQDMAHLQAARTGLPMLLVGNGGPTALLSPDGPARTLLPFYKPGVVRVEMPIAQQTQPNPRAPWIVAGTLCIGAAMTTSIRRSPRRTNPVTKRWATAAVLVMLLTVLTRISPDDSPPSPTLGIRFAAVTPTSGASHQGAIALIARAFGHPLHWSDIPYDAEAAMRWLCQTVGVRPSRDADARAPGYGILRAGPAMLAARYESNTGATTYDPRTGRFSSAKDAASQILWLRAVQSTKECR
;
A
#
# COMPACT_ATOMS: atom_id res chain seq x y z
N MET A 1 11.37 30.82 4.83
CA MET A 1 11.86 29.67 5.62
C MET A 1 10.76 28.84 6.27
N GLY A 2 9.58 29.40 6.62
CA GLY A 2 8.49 28.60 7.25
C GLY A 2 8.12 27.33 6.49
N GLY A 3 8.13 27.39 5.15
CA GLY A 3 8.00 26.23 4.28
C GLY A 3 8.96 25.07 4.51
N ILE A 4 10.27 25.37 4.46
CA ILE A 4 11.35 24.38 4.65
C ILE A 4 11.23 23.75 6.03
N LEU A 5 11.05 24.56 7.08
CA LEU A 5 10.87 24.05 8.43
C LEU A 5 9.65 23.13 8.51
N SER A 6 8.54 23.50 7.89
CA SER A 6 7.34 22.65 7.86
C SER A 6 7.59 21.33 7.13
N GLY A 7 8.26 21.36 5.98
CA GLY A 7 8.64 20.16 5.24
C GLY A 7 9.52 19.20 6.07
N VAL A 8 10.51 19.74 6.80
CA VAL A 8 11.37 18.94 7.69
C VAL A 8 10.57 18.37 8.87
N LEU A 9 9.72 19.16 9.52
CA LEU A 9 8.87 18.67 10.61
C LEU A 9 7.91 17.58 10.12
N GLY A 10 7.34 17.73 8.92
CA GLY A 10 6.49 16.69 8.30
C GLY A 10 7.26 15.41 7.99
N MET A 11 8.51 15.52 7.52
CA MET A 11 9.40 14.37 7.34
C MET A 11 9.69 13.64 8.66
N LEU A 12 9.97 14.38 9.73
CA LEU A 12 10.25 13.82 11.06
C LEU A 12 9.01 13.21 11.73
N ALA A 13 7.80 13.62 11.33
CA ALA A 13 6.55 13.00 11.75
C ALA A 13 6.25 11.69 11.02
N LEU A 14 6.99 11.35 9.96
CA LEU A 14 6.82 10.10 9.21
C LEU A 14 7.81 9.01 9.66
N PRO A 15 7.53 7.73 9.32
CA PRO A 15 8.47 6.64 9.52
C PRO A 15 9.85 6.92 8.88
N PRO A 16 10.96 6.51 9.51
CA PRO A 16 11.03 5.72 10.74
C PRO A 16 11.12 6.60 12.01
N PHE A 17 11.08 7.93 11.88
CA PHE A 17 11.29 8.84 13.00
C PHE A 17 10.06 8.94 13.90
N GLN A 18 8.87 9.10 13.31
CA GLN A 18 7.57 9.14 14.00
C GLN A 18 7.62 9.92 15.31
N ILE A 19 8.15 11.14 15.30
CA ILE A 19 8.25 11.94 16.52
C ILE A 19 6.85 12.40 16.93
N ASP A 20 6.35 11.84 18.03
CA ASP A 20 5.03 12.12 18.57
C ASP A 20 4.79 13.63 18.74
N GLY A 21 3.59 14.06 18.36
CA GLY A 21 3.17 15.47 18.47
C GLY A 21 3.64 16.37 17.32
N LEU A 22 4.68 16.01 16.54
CA LEU A 22 5.04 16.81 15.34
C LEU A 22 3.89 16.87 14.32
N ALA A 23 3.09 15.82 14.23
CA ALA A 23 1.86 15.77 13.45
C ALA A 23 0.89 16.94 13.76
N LEU A 24 0.91 17.43 15.00
CA LEU A 24 0.03 18.50 15.49
C LEU A 24 0.56 19.91 15.24
N VAL A 25 1.80 20.08 14.74
CA VAL A 25 2.45 21.39 14.62
C VAL A 25 3.25 21.62 13.33
N TRP A 26 3.45 20.60 12.49
CA TRP A 26 4.37 20.70 11.34
C TRP A 26 3.99 21.75 10.29
N LEU A 27 2.71 22.06 10.05
CA LEU A 27 2.22 23.12 9.16
C LEU A 27 2.22 24.51 9.81
N THR A 28 2.35 24.61 11.13
CA THR A 28 2.32 25.89 11.85
C THR A 28 3.33 26.91 11.30
N PRO A 29 4.61 26.56 11.02
CA PRO A 29 5.57 27.52 10.45
C PRO A 29 5.19 28.02 9.05
N TRP A 30 4.59 27.16 8.22
CA TRP A 30 4.07 27.53 6.90
C TRP A 30 2.90 28.51 7.02
N PHE A 31 1.94 28.23 7.90
CA PHE A 31 0.81 29.13 8.18
C PHE A 31 1.25 30.49 8.73
N ILE A 32 2.28 30.56 9.59
CA ILE A 32 2.88 31.82 10.04
C ILE A 32 3.44 32.61 8.84
N GLY A 33 4.12 31.92 7.91
CA GLY A 33 4.67 32.51 6.68
C GLY A 33 3.59 33.09 5.77
N LEU A 34 2.52 32.33 5.52
CA LEU A 34 1.36 32.76 4.72
C LEU A 34 0.66 33.97 5.37
N ARG A 35 0.46 33.94 6.69
CA ARG A 35 -0.20 35.02 7.42
C ARG A 35 0.58 36.34 7.34
N ARG A 36 1.91 36.28 7.43
CA ARG A 36 2.80 37.46 7.38
C ARG A 36 2.90 38.10 5.99
N GLY A 37 2.36 37.47 4.95
CA GLY A 37 2.43 37.98 3.57
C GLY A 37 3.80 37.77 2.96
N SER A 38 4.20 36.51 2.79
CA SER A 38 5.41 36.18 2.01
C SER A 38 5.32 36.74 0.59
N THR A 39 6.38 37.41 0.12
CA THR A 39 6.51 37.88 -1.26
C THR A 39 6.66 36.74 -2.27
N ALA A 40 7.11 35.57 -1.81
CA ALA A 40 7.22 34.34 -2.58
C ALA A 40 6.47 33.21 -1.85
N PRO A 41 5.13 33.20 -1.87
CA PRO A 41 4.34 32.21 -1.14
C PRO A 41 4.55 30.80 -1.73
N TRP A 42 4.68 30.69 -3.05
CA TRP A 42 4.95 29.44 -3.77
C TRP A 42 6.24 28.76 -3.35
N LEU A 43 7.34 29.52 -3.30
CA LEU A 43 8.64 29.01 -2.85
C LEU A 43 8.60 28.52 -1.40
N GLN A 44 7.71 29.06 -0.57
CA GLN A 44 7.50 28.57 0.79
C GLN A 44 6.56 27.37 0.85
N SER A 45 5.65 27.20 -0.10
CA SER A 45 4.73 26.07 -0.08
C SER A 45 5.33 24.80 -0.69
N THR A 46 6.27 24.94 -1.63
CA THR A 46 6.91 23.79 -2.30
C THR A 46 7.53 22.78 -1.33
N PRO A 47 8.35 23.16 -0.32
CA PRO A 47 8.95 22.19 0.61
C PRO A 47 7.93 21.49 1.53
N VAL A 48 6.76 22.10 1.77
CA VAL A 48 5.69 21.51 2.58
C VAL A 48 5.17 20.22 1.95
N VAL A 49 5.14 20.17 0.61
CA VAL A 49 4.74 18.99 -0.15
C VAL A 49 5.93 18.11 -0.48
N LEU A 50 6.97 18.69 -1.08
CA LEU A 50 8.05 17.89 -1.66
C LEU A 50 8.82 17.12 -0.60
N THR A 51 9.10 17.71 0.56
CA THR A 51 9.96 17.05 1.55
C THR A 51 9.32 15.78 2.14
N PRO A 52 8.08 15.80 2.65
CA PRO A 52 7.44 14.56 3.14
C PRO A 52 7.20 13.53 2.03
N VAL A 53 6.86 13.97 0.81
CA VAL A 53 6.58 13.04 -0.30
C VAL A 53 7.85 12.38 -0.81
N ILE A 54 8.92 13.14 -1.05
CA ILE A 54 10.22 12.59 -1.49
C ILE A 54 10.76 11.65 -0.41
N TRP A 55 10.58 11.98 0.87
CA TRP A 55 10.99 11.11 1.97
C TRP A 55 10.29 9.74 1.93
N SER A 56 8.97 9.73 1.71
CA SER A 56 8.18 8.49 1.71
C SER A 56 8.22 7.73 0.39
N LEU A 57 8.31 8.44 -0.74
CA LEU A 57 8.13 7.90 -2.09
C LEU A 57 9.37 8.04 -2.98
N GLY A 58 10.53 8.42 -2.43
CA GLY A 58 11.75 8.64 -3.21
C GLY A 58 12.10 7.48 -4.17
N ASP A 59 12.00 6.25 -3.69
CA ASP A 59 12.27 5.06 -4.52
C ASP A 59 11.19 4.82 -5.57
N ALA A 60 9.93 5.08 -5.23
CA ALA A 60 8.80 4.97 -6.15
C ALA A 60 8.89 6.03 -7.26
N LEU A 61 9.38 7.24 -6.96
CA LEU A 61 9.63 8.29 -7.95
C LEU A 61 10.67 7.88 -9.00
N ILE A 62 11.65 7.06 -8.62
CA ILE A 62 12.68 6.55 -9.54
C ILE A 62 12.14 5.40 -10.39
N ARG A 63 11.43 4.45 -9.76
CA ARG A 63 10.95 3.24 -10.44
C ARG A 63 9.71 3.47 -11.29
N GLU A 64 8.81 4.29 -10.78
CA GLU A 64 7.49 4.56 -11.36
C GLU A 64 7.27 6.09 -11.45
N PRO A 65 8.01 6.79 -12.31
CA PRO A 65 8.04 8.25 -12.32
C PRO A 65 6.67 8.83 -12.68
N VAL A 66 5.97 8.27 -13.67
CA VAL A 66 4.69 8.82 -14.15
C VAL A 66 3.61 8.88 -13.05
N PRO A 67 3.23 7.78 -12.38
CA PRO A 67 2.22 7.84 -11.31
C PRO A 67 2.69 8.67 -10.12
N SER A 68 3.99 8.63 -9.81
CA SER A 68 4.55 9.42 -8.71
C SER A 68 4.53 10.93 -9.00
N LEU A 69 4.78 11.35 -10.25
CA LEU A 69 4.63 12.73 -10.69
C LEU A 69 3.16 13.17 -10.68
N ALA A 70 2.23 12.32 -11.11
CA ALA A 70 0.80 12.62 -11.06
C ALA A 70 0.33 12.87 -9.62
N LEU A 71 0.80 12.05 -8.69
CA LEU A 71 0.57 12.22 -7.25
C LEU A 71 1.15 13.54 -6.73
N LEU A 72 2.41 13.82 -7.05
CA LEU A 72 3.06 15.08 -6.70
C LEU A 72 2.30 16.29 -7.24
N LEU A 73 1.81 16.21 -8.48
CA LEU A 73 1.05 17.29 -9.11
C LEU A 73 -0.31 17.51 -8.41
N ALA A 74 -1.03 16.44 -8.06
CA ALA A 74 -2.28 16.54 -7.32
C ALA A 74 -2.10 17.20 -5.94
N LEU A 75 -1.04 16.81 -5.24
CA LEU A 75 -0.65 17.39 -3.96
C LEU A 75 -0.23 18.86 -4.09
N ALA A 76 0.65 19.15 -5.06
CA ALA A 76 1.13 20.49 -5.33
C ALA A 76 -0.04 21.42 -5.67
N THR A 77 -1.02 20.96 -6.45
CA THR A 77 -2.24 21.71 -6.80
C THR A 77 -3.12 21.99 -5.58
N SER A 78 -3.28 21.04 -4.67
CA SER A 78 -4.05 21.25 -3.43
C SER A 78 -3.39 22.31 -2.53
N VAL A 79 -2.08 22.21 -2.36
CA VAL A 79 -1.30 23.21 -1.60
C VAL A 79 -1.26 24.55 -2.33
N ALA A 80 -1.26 24.55 -3.66
CA ALA A 80 -1.31 25.74 -4.49
C ALA A 80 -2.56 26.58 -4.21
N ILE A 81 -3.72 25.94 -4.27
CA ILE A 81 -5.02 26.56 -3.99
C ILE A 81 -5.10 27.05 -2.54
N ALA A 82 -4.62 26.25 -1.58
CA ALA A 82 -4.56 26.65 -0.18
C ALA A 82 -3.68 27.90 0.03
N THR A 83 -2.54 27.94 -0.66
CA THR A 83 -1.56 29.04 -0.60
C THR A 83 -2.13 30.35 -1.14
N THR A 84 -2.80 30.31 -2.30
CA THR A 84 -3.36 31.51 -2.94
C THR A 84 -4.45 32.13 -2.08
N LEU A 85 -5.33 31.30 -1.51
CA LEU A 85 -6.42 31.77 -0.65
C LEU A 85 -5.94 32.27 0.72
N ALA A 86 -4.90 31.65 1.28
CA ALA A 86 -4.30 32.09 2.53
C ALA A 86 -3.46 33.38 2.38
N ASN A 87 -3.17 33.82 1.15
CA ASN A 87 -2.33 34.99 0.88
C ASN A 87 -3.09 36.32 1.12
N PRO A 88 -2.53 37.27 1.91
CA PRO A 88 -3.14 38.58 2.15
C PRO A 88 -3.48 39.41 0.93
N CYS A 89 -2.73 39.26 -0.16
CA CYS A 89 -2.95 40.04 -1.36
C CYS A 89 -4.24 39.64 -2.10
N ALA A 90 -4.74 38.42 -1.87
CA ALA A 90 -5.89 37.89 -2.58
C ALA A 90 -7.24 38.28 -1.94
N VAL A 91 -7.35 38.27 -0.59
CA VAL A 91 -8.66 38.48 0.09
C VAL A 91 -8.54 39.18 1.46
N ARG A 92 -9.42 40.14 1.74
CA ARG A 92 -9.50 40.91 3.02
C ARG A 92 -10.13 40.10 4.20
N LEU A 93 -9.87 38.80 4.32
CA LEU A 93 -10.48 37.93 5.34
C LEU A 93 -9.68 37.81 6.65
N GLY A 94 -8.57 38.53 6.81
CA GLY A 94 -7.81 38.54 8.06
C GLY A 94 -7.24 37.17 8.42
N ALA A 95 -7.48 36.69 9.65
CA ALA A 95 -6.99 35.40 10.13
C ALA A 95 -7.76 34.19 9.56
N LEU A 96 -9.04 34.38 9.21
CA LEU A 96 -9.93 33.33 8.71
C LEU A 96 -9.41 32.69 7.41
N ARG A 97 -8.70 33.44 6.57
CA ARG A 97 -8.14 32.93 5.31
C ARG A 97 -7.13 31.78 5.50
N VAL A 98 -6.39 31.77 6.61
CA VAL A 98 -5.41 30.70 6.90
C VAL A 98 -6.13 29.41 7.24
N VAL A 99 -7.22 29.51 8.01
CA VAL A 99 -8.10 28.38 8.34
C VAL A 99 -8.76 27.84 7.08
N LEU A 100 -9.36 28.71 6.25
CA LEU A 100 -9.99 28.32 4.99
C LEU A 100 -9.00 27.68 4.00
N GLY A 101 -7.78 28.22 3.89
CA GLY A 101 -6.72 27.62 3.10
C GLY A 101 -6.36 26.20 3.59
N GLY A 102 -6.29 26.01 4.92
CA GLY A 102 -6.11 24.70 5.53
C GLY A 102 -7.24 23.72 5.22
N TRP A 103 -8.51 24.16 5.27
CA TRP A 103 -9.65 23.30 4.95
C TRP A 103 -9.67 22.88 3.48
N LEU A 104 -9.29 23.77 2.56
CA LEU A 104 -9.19 23.42 1.14
C LEU A 104 -8.03 22.46 0.86
N LEU A 105 -6.93 22.55 1.61
CA LEU A 105 -5.90 21.52 1.57
C LEU A 105 -6.51 20.16 1.95
N VAL A 106 -7.26 20.09 3.06
CA VAL A 106 -7.91 18.84 3.49
C VAL A 106 -8.92 18.33 2.46
N ALA A 107 -9.71 19.21 1.85
CA ALA A 107 -10.63 18.84 0.77
C ALA A 107 -9.89 18.25 -0.44
N GLY A 108 -8.75 18.84 -0.82
CA GLY A 108 -7.89 18.30 -1.88
C GLY A 108 -7.31 16.93 -1.54
N LEU A 109 -6.84 16.74 -0.30
CA LEU A 109 -6.37 15.44 0.19
C LEU A 109 -7.50 14.40 0.21
N ALA A 110 -8.70 14.79 0.64
CA ALA A 110 -9.87 13.91 0.63
C ALA A 110 -10.27 13.49 -0.79
N ALA A 111 -10.25 14.42 -1.75
CA ALA A 111 -10.50 14.12 -3.16
C ALA A 111 -9.44 13.15 -3.73
N ALA A 112 -8.17 13.32 -3.35
CA ALA A 112 -7.12 12.38 -3.71
C ALA A 112 -7.39 10.96 -3.17
N ARG A 113 -7.88 10.84 -1.93
CA ARG A 113 -8.26 9.53 -1.35
C ARG A 113 -9.35 8.82 -2.14
N GLU A 114 -10.32 9.56 -2.68
CA GLU A 114 -11.39 9.00 -3.49
C GLU A 114 -10.91 8.41 -4.83
N ILE A 115 -9.73 8.82 -5.32
CA ILE A 115 -9.11 8.24 -6.53
C ILE A 115 -8.03 7.21 -6.20
N GLY A 116 -8.01 6.69 -4.97
CA GLY A 116 -7.08 5.64 -4.54
C GLY A 116 -5.73 6.14 -4.06
N VAL A 117 -5.58 7.46 -3.86
CA VAL A 117 -4.35 8.06 -3.35
C VAL A 117 -4.51 8.31 -1.85
N PRO A 118 -3.95 7.49 -0.94
CA PRO A 118 -4.44 7.44 0.43
C PRO A 118 -3.77 8.46 1.37
N LEU A 119 -3.57 9.69 0.88
CA LEU A 119 -2.93 10.78 1.62
C LEU A 119 -3.83 11.32 2.74
N SER A 120 -3.27 11.64 3.90
CA SER A 120 -3.99 12.24 5.03
C SER A 120 -3.03 13.00 5.95
N LEU A 121 -3.53 14.01 6.68
CA LEU A 121 -2.78 14.66 7.75
C LEU A 121 -2.74 13.77 9.01
N ALA A 122 -3.82 13.03 9.27
CA ALA A 122 -3.89 12.04 10.34
C ALA A 122 -2.83 10.93 10.20
N LEU A 123 -2.39 10.64 8.98
CA LEU A 123 -1.30 9.69 8.73
C LEU A 123 0.00 10.07 9.46
N LEU A 124 0.32 11.36 9.56
CA LEU A 124 1.52 11.82 10.26
C LEU A 124 1.43 11.61 11.78
N ALA A 125 0.24 11.34 12.31
CA ALA A 125 0.00 11.06 13.72
C ALA A 125 -0.07 9.56 14.04
N MET A 126 -0.04 8.68 13.04
CA MET A 126 -0.08 7.24 13.26
C MET A 126 1.31 6.71 13.64
N PRO A 127 1.39 5.68 14.52
CA PRO A 127 0.29 4.87 15.06
C PRO A 127 -0.18 5.30 16.47
N ALA A 128 -0.11 6.59 16.81
CA ALA A 128 -0.43 7.04 18.16
C ALA A 128 -1.89 6.71 18.54
N ALA A 129 -2.10 6.20 19.76
CA ALA A 129 -3.42 5.75 20.22
C ALA A 129 -4.50 6.85 20.22
N TRP A 130 -4.11 8.11 20.46
CA TRP A 130 -5.04 9.23 20.35
C TRP A 130 -5.51 9.44 18.91
N ALA A 131 -4.65 9.17 17.92
CA ALA A 131 -4.96 9.36 16.51
C ALA A 131 -5.92 8.28 16.01
N THR A 132 -5.71 7.02 16.39
CA THR A 132 -6.65 5.92 16.09
C THR A 132 -8.01 6.19 16.72
N ALA A 133 -8.06 6.54 18.00
CA ALA A 133 -9.31 6.88 18.69
C ALA A 133 -10.02 8.08 18.05
N ALA A 134 -9.28 9.13 17.67
CA ALA A 134 -9.85 10.29 16.98
C ALA A 134 -10.39 9.91 15.59
N VAL A 135 -9.70 9.03 14.84
CA VAL A 135 -10.14 8.56 13.53
C VAL A 135 -11.39 7.67 13.66
N ALA A 136 -11.47 6.82 14.68
CA ALA A 136 -12.67 6.06 14.99
C ALA A 136 -13.85 6.98 15.32
N ALA A 137 -13.61 8.05 16.10
CA ALA A 137 -14.65 8.97 16.54
C ALA A 137 -15.13 9.94 15.44
N PHE A 138 -14.21 10.45 14.61
CA PHE A 138 -14.49 11.56 13.68
C PHE A 138 -14.28 11.22 12.20
N GLY A 139 -13.75 10.03 11.90
CA GLY A 139 -13.28 9.67 10.57
C GLY A 139 -12.00 10.42 10.16
N VAL A 140 -11.35 9.93 9.11
CA VAL A 140 -10.07 10.49 8.62
C VAL A 140 -10.20 11.97 8.22
N VAL A 141 -11.27 12.35 7.51
CA VAL A 141 -11.51 13.75 7.10
C VAL A 141 -11.74 14.65 8.32
N GLY A 142 -12.49 14.19 9.31
CA GLY A 142 -12.76 14.95 10.53
C GLY A 142 -11.47 15.24 11.30
N VAL A 143 -10.62 14.22 11.47
CA VAL A 143 -9.32 14.37 12.12
C VAL A 143 -8.39 15.29 11.31
N ASP A 144 -8.33 15.15 9.98
CA ASP A 144 -7.56 16.06 9.13
C ASP A 144 -7.98 17.53 9.34
N LEU A 145 -9.29 17.79 9.39
CA LEU A 145 -9.85 19.13 9.63
C LEU A 145 -9.51 19.66 11.03
N LEU A 146 -9.58 18.82 12.06
CA LEU A 146 -9.19 19.20 13.43
C LEU A 146 -7.70 19.54 13.51
N ILE A 147 -6.84 18.69 12.94
CA ILE A 147 -5.38 18.88 12.91
C ILE A 147 -5.02 20.18 12.18
N VAL A 148 -5.56 20.41 10.98
CA VAL A 148 -5.21 21.61 10.20
C VAL A 148 -5.72 22.89 10.86
N THR A 149 -6.92 22.83 11.48
CA THR A 149 -7.51 23.97 12.20
C THR A 149 -6.70 24.30 13.43
N LEU A 150 -6.34 23.31 14.24
CA LEU A 150 -5.47 23.48 15.40
C LEU A 150 -4.15 24.17 15.01
N GLN A 151 -3.49 23.70 13.95
CA GLN A 151 -2.23 24.25 13.46
C GLN A 151 -2.35 25.68 12.96
N ALA A 152 -3.46 26.02 12.29
CA ALA A 152 -3.77 27.38 11.87
C ALA A 152 -4.01 28.30 13.07
N LEU A 153 -4.75 27.84 14.09
CA LEU A 153 -4.99 28.61 15.32
C LEU A 153 -3.71 28.87 16.10
N ILE A 154 -2.82 27.88 16.23
CA ILE A 154 -1.49 28.03 16.84
C ILE A 154 -0.69 29.09 16.05
N ALA A 155 -0.66 29.00 14.72
CA ALA A 155 0.03 29.98 13.88
C ALA A 155 -0.53 31.40 14.06
N ILE A 156 -1.85 31.52 14.25
CA ILE A 156 -2.53 32.78 14.53
C ILE A 156 -2.11 33.31 15.91
N GLY A 157 -2.13 32.48 16.95
CA GLY A 157 -1.74 32.85 18.31
C GLY A 157 -0.30 33.32 18.40
N LEU A 158 0.63 32.54 17.84
CA LEU A 158 2.05 32.87 17.80
C LEU A 158 2.31 34.19 17.07
N THR A 159 1.65 34.42 15.93
CA THR A 159 1.86 35.67 15.16
C THR A 159 1.34 36.92 15.88
N GLU A 160 0.25 36.83 16.66
CA GLU A 160 -0.19 37.97 17.49
C GLU A 160 0.73 38.18 18.71
N THR A 161 1.20 37.09 19.31
CA THR A 161 2.16 37.14 20.43
C THR A 161 3.47 37.82 20.00
N PHE A 162 4.01 37.45 18.82
CA PHE A 162 5.18 38.11 18.23
C PHE A 162 4.95 39.58 17.85
N ARG A 163 3.70 40.07 17.84
CA ARG A 163 3.37 41.49 17.64
C ARG A 163 3.17 42.23 18.96
N CYS A 164 3.58 41.62 20.08
CA CYS A 164 3.38 42.13 21.44
C CYS A 164 1.91 42.45 21.76
N ARG A 165 0.98 41.73 21.12
CA ARG A 165 -0.44 41.80 21.46
C ARG A 165 -0.77 40.64 22.38
N ALA A 166 -1.49 40.92 23.46
CA ALA A 166 -2.05 39.87 24.29
C ALA A 166 -2.87 38.91 23.40
N MET A 167 -2.66 37.61 23.56
CA MET A 167 -3.42 36.60 22.84
C MET A 167 -4.90 36.79 23.19
N PRO A 168 -5.80 36.95 22.20
CA PRO A 168 -7.20 37.15 22.49
C PRO A 168 -7.73 35.91 23.24
N ARG A 169 -8.34 36.11 24.42
CA ARG A 169 -8.82 35.01 25.29
C ARG A 169 -9.66 33.97 24.53
N GLY A 170 -10.47 34.42 23.57
CA GLY A 170 -11.25 33.53 22.70
C GLY A 170 -10.40 32.59 21.86
N LEU A 171 -9.25 33.04 21.34
CA LEU A 171 -8.35 32.18 20.55
C LEU A 171 -7.69 31.11 21.41
N THR A 172 -7.27 31.45 22.63
CA THR A 172 -6.73 30.48 23.60
C THR A 172 -7.78 29.42 23.91
N LEU A 173 -9.00 29.83 24.28
CA LEU A 173 -10.11 28.92 24.57
C LEU A 173 -10.40 27.98 23.39
N VAL A 174 -10.52 28.51 22.17
CA VAL A 174 -10.80 27.69 20.98
C VAL A 174 -9.68 26.70 20.71
N THR A 175 -8.41 27.12 20.84
CA THR A 175 -7.26 26.24 20.63
C THR A 175 -7.26 25.11 21.66
N THR A 176 -7.51 25.43 22.95
CA THR A 176 -7.63 24.45 24.02
C THR A 176 -8.80 23.49 23.80
N VAL A 177 -9.96 23.99 23.37
CA VAL A 177 -11.12 23.15 23.04
C VAL A 177 -10.82 22.22 21.86
N HIS A 178 -10.17 22.70 20.80
CA HIS A 178 -9.80 21.86 19.66
C HIS A 178 -8.81 20.76 20.07
N LEU A 179 -7.80 21.11 20.87
CA LEU A 179 -6.85 20.14 21.40
C LEU A 179 -7.55 19.11 22.29
N ALA A 180 -8.45 19.56 23.17
CA ALA A 180 -9.25 18.66 24.00
C ALA A 180 -10.10 17.74 23.12
N VAL A 181 -10.89 18.25 22.17
CA VAL A 181 -11.71 17.43 21.25
C VAL A 181 -10.87 16.40 20.51
N LEU A 182 -9.64 16.74 20.10
CA LEU A 182 -8.74 15.83 19.40
C LEU A 182 -8.19 14.72 20.32
N LEU A 183 -7.92 15.02 21.59
CA LEU A 183 -7.28 14.10 22.53
C LEU A 183 -8.28 13.31 23.41
N THR A 184 -9.47 13.85 23.66
CA THR A 184 -10.50 13.23 24.51
C THR A 184 -10.93 11.83 24.06
N PRO A 185 -11.09 11.51 22.75
CA PRO A 185 -11.41 10.15 22.33
C PRO A 185 -10.40 9.13 22.85
N GLY A 186 -9.12 9.46 22.83
CA GLY A 186 -8.07 8.59 23.37
C GLY A 186 -8.15 8.38 24.88
N ILE A 187 -8.82 9.28 25.62
CA ILE A 187 -9.04 9.16 27.08
C ILE A 187 -10.31 8.34 27.34
N ALA A 188 -11.40 8.61 26.61
CA ALA A 188 -12.69 7.96 26.82
C ALA A 188 -12.72 6.49 26.37
N MET A 189 -11.87 6.11 25.41
CA MET A 189 -11.78 4.72 24.91
C MET A 189 -10.84 3.84 25.74
N THR A 190 -10.38 4.29 26.92
CA THR A 190 -9.50 3.50 27.78
C THR A 190 -10.21 2.47 28.65
N GLU A 191 -11.54 2.30 28.56
CA GLU A 191 -12.18 1.15 29.16
C GLU A 191 -11.98 -0.08 28.27
N PRO A 192 -11.15 -1.05 28.68
CA PRO A 192 -11.06 -2.34 27.99
C PRO A 192 -12.27 -3.16 28.43
N THR A 193 -13.45 -2.77 27.99
CA THR A 193 -14.61 -3.65 27.96
C THR A 193 -14.54 -4.32 26.60
N GLN A 194 -14.07 -5.56 26.51
CA GLN A 194 -14.99 -6.68 26.66
C GLN A 194 -14.22 -7.95 27.04
N SER A 195 -14.33 -8.37 28.30
CA SER A 195 -14.21 -9.79 28.64
C SER A 195 -15.30 -10.55 27.88
N GLY A 196 -14.93 -11.45 26.96
CA GLY A 196 -15.87 -12.25 26.16
C GLY A 196 -15.95 -11.89 24.67
N VAL A 197 -15.05 -11.06 24.13
CA VAL A 197 -14.90 -10.96 22.66
C VAL A 197 -14.48 -12.31 22.13
N GLU A 198 -15.26 -12.85 21.21
CA GLU A 198 -14.88 -14.04 20.46
C GLU A 198 -13.56 -13.76 19.72
N THR A 199 -12.56 -14.61 19.95
CA THR A 199 -11.28 -14.53 19.24
C THR A 199 -11.12 -15.74 18.31
N ARG A 200 -10.33 -15.55 17.26
CA ARG A 200 -9.86 -16.64 16.40
C ARG A 200 -8.34 -16.65 16.37
N SER A 201 -7.76 -17.82 16.51
CA SER A 201 -6.32 -18.02 16.41
C SER A 201 -5.91 -18.09 14.95
N ILE A 202 -4.98 -17.23 14.54
CA ILE A 202 -4.49 -17.17 13.16
C ILE A 202 -2.98 -17.41 13.13
N ALA A 203 -2.53 -18.35 12.30
CA ALA A 203 -1.14 -18.49 11.90
C ALA A 203 -0.85 -17.52 10.74
N ALA A 204 -0.22 -16.38 11.04
CA ALA A 204 0.23 -15.43 10.04
C ALA A 204 1.62 -15.82 9.53
N ILE A 205 1.75 -16.04 8.22
CA ILE A 205 2.96 -16.58 7.60
C ILE A 205 3.67 -15.48 6.82
N GLN A 206 4.97 -15.30 7.05
CA GLN A 206 5.81 -14.36 6.31
C GLN A 206 6.88 -15.14 5.55
N THR A 207 6.89 -15.01 4.22
CA THR A 207 7.75 -15.81 3.34
C THR A 207 9.14 -15.21 3.12
N ALA A 208 9.28 -13.89 3.29
CA ALA A 208 10.48 -13.11 3.01
C ALA A 208 11.09 -13.42 1.63
N THR A 209 10.23 -13.64 0.63
CA THR A 209 10.67 -13.91 -0.73
C THR A 209 11.04 -12.60 -1.40
N HIS A 210 12.30 -12.49 -1.83
CA HIS A 210 12.80 -11.32 -2.52
C HIS A 210 12.17 -11.20 -3.93
N PRO A 211 11.80 -10.00 -4.40
CA PRO A 211 11.23 -9.80 -5.73
C PRO A 211 12.02 -10.44 -6.86
N VAL A 212 13.35 -10.30 -6.80
CA VAL A 212 14.27 -10.84 -7.82
C VAL A 212 14.23 -12.37 -7.89
N THR A 213 13.92 -13.07 -6.78
CA THR A 213 13.70 -14.53 -6.81
C THR A 213 12.52 -14.89 -7.71
N ARG A 214 11.50 -14.03 -7.80
CA ARG A 214 10.37 -14.19 -8.72
C ARG A 214 10.75 -13.99 -10.19
N ASP A 215 11.77 -13.18 -10.47
CA ASP A 215 12.22 -13.00 -11.85
C ASP A 215 13.07 -14.19 -12.32
N PHE A 216 13.58 -14.98 -11.38
CA PHE A 216 14.47 -16.12 -11.62
C PHE A 216 13.87 -17.50 -11.31
N MET A 217 12.55 -17.60 -11.08
CA MET A 217 11.90 -18.89 -10.73
C MET A 217 12.10 -19.97 -11.80
N LEU A 218 12.37 -19.56 -13.04
CA LEU A 218 12.62 -20.48 -14.16
C LEU A 218 13.95 -21.21 -14.03
N GLY A 219 14.90 -20.67 -13.26
CA GLY A 219 16.20 -21.26 -13.01
C GLY A 219 16.11 -22.59 -12.25
N ASP A 220 17.14 -23.41 -12.42
CA ASP A 220 17.28 -24.66 -11.68
C ASP A 220 17.30 -24.40 -10.17
N GLN A 221 16.61 -25.26 -9.42
CA GLN A 221 16.51 -25.24 -7.95
C GLN A 221 15.78 -24.02 -7.36
N VAL A 222 15.53 -22.93 -8.10
CA VAL A 222 14.90 -21.73 -7.53
C VAL A 222 13.46 -22.00 -7.12
N LEU A 223 12.66 -22.59 -8.01
CA LEU A 223 11.27 -22.94 -7.72
C LEU A 223 11.17 -24.04 -6.66
N GLU A 224 12.06 -25.03 -6.72
CA GLU A 224 12.13 -26.13 -5.75
C GLU A 224 12.47 -25.61 -4.35
N GLN A 225 13.46 -24.71 -4.22
CA GLN A 225 13.81 -24.07 -2.95
C GLN A 225 12.67 -23.21 -2.41
N TRP A 226 11.95 -22.49 -3.29
CA TRP A 226 10.76 -21.74 -2.88
C TRP A 226 9.70 -22.69 -2.31
N GLN A 227 9.37 -23.77 -3.01
CA GLN A 227 8.39 -24.75 -2.55
C GLN A 227 8.83 -25.44 -1.25
N ALA A 228 10.11 -25.81 -1.13
CA ALA A 228 10.67 -26.37 0.10
C ALA A 228 10.54 -25.39 1.28
N ARG A 229 10.78 -24.10 1.06
CA ARG A 229 10.56 -23.04 2.07
C ARG A 229 9.08 -22.92 2.45
N GLN A 230 8.17 -22.93 1.48
CA GLN A 230 6.73 -22.89 1.73
C GLN A 230 6.29 -24.10 2.55
N GLU A 231 6.78 -25.29 2.22
CA GLU A 231 6.46 -26.49 2.99
C GLU A 231 7.02 -26.45 4.40
N HIS A 232 8.23 -25.90 4.58
CA HIS A 232 8.79 -25.66 5.92
C HIS A 232 7.91 -24.71 6.76
N LEU A 233 7.48 -23.58 6.19
CA LEU A 233 6.58 -22.64 6.84
C LEU A 233 5.21 -23.26 7.14
N ARG A 234 4.70 -24.12 6.24
CA ARG A 234 3.46 -24.86 6.46
C ARG A 234 3.57 -25.79 7.66
N LYS A 235 4.68 -26.51 7.80
CA LYS A 235 4.94 -27.36 8.98
C LYS A 235 5.00 -26.53 10.27
N GLN A 236 5.59 -25.35 10.23
CA GLN A 236 5.58 -24.43 11.38
C GLN A 236 4.16 -23.95 11.71
N ALA A 237 3.34 -23.59 10.71
CA ALA A 237 1.95 -23.19 10.92
C ALA A 237 1.12 -24.31 11.56
N ARG A 238 1.27 -25.56 11.09
CA ARG A 238 0.64 -26.74 11.71
C ARG A 238 0.99 -26.88 13.19
N ALA A 239 2.26 -26.71 13.52
CA ALA A 239 2.74 -26.87 14.89
C ALA A 239 2.16 -25.82 15.87
N LEU A 240 1.59 -24.72 15.36
CA LEU A 240 0.95 -23.69 16.18
C LEU A 240 -0.51 -23.97 16.51
N ASP A 241 -1.13 -24.96 15.85
CA ASP A 241 -2.53 -25.38 16.05
C ASP A 241 -3.48 -24.16 16.05
N ALA A 242 -3.43 -23.40 14.96
CA ALA A 242 -4.25 -22.21 14.76
C ALA A 242 -5.46 -22.55 13.88
N ASP A 243 -6.58 -21.87 14.14
CA ASP A 243 -7.84 -22.07 13.41
C ASP A 243 -7.66 -21.77 11.91
N TRP A 244 -6.99 -20.65 11.61
CA TRP A 244 -6.81 -20.14 10.25
C TRP A 244 -5.34 -19.91 9.91
N TRP A 245 -4.98 -20.11 8.65
CA TRP A 245 -3.65 -19.78 8.14
C TRP A 245 -3.74 -18.71 7.06
N VAL A 246 -2.93 -17.67 7.20
CA VAL A 246 -2.90 -16.57 6.24
C VAL A 246 -1.51 -16.47 5.64
N TRP A 247 -1.46 -16.55 4.32
CA TRP A 247 -0.26 -16.37 3.53
C TRP A 247 -0.21 -14.97 2.93
N PRO A 248 0.99 -14.43 2.66
CA PRO A 248 1.13 -13.10 2.12
C PRO A 248 0.76 -13.06 0.63
N GLU A 249 0.67 -11.85 0.08
CA GLU A 249 0.52 -11.70 -1.36
C GLU A 249 1.72 -12.31 -2.11
N ALA A 250 1.41 -12.99 -3.20
CA ALA A 250 2.31 -13.76 -4.06
C ALA A 250 2.97 -14.98 -3.38
N ALA A 251 2.32 -15.57 -2.37
CA ALA A 251 2.82 -16.77 -1.71
C ALA A 251 2.90 -17.99 -2.64
N ILE A 252 1.91 -18.15 -3.52
CA ILE A 252 1.90 -19.26 -4.48
C ILE A 252 2.90 -18.95 -5.60
N PRO A 253 3.92 -19.81 -5.81
CA PRO A 253 4.92 -19.56 -6.84
C PRO A 253 4.33 -19.71 -8.24
N GLY A 254 4.80 -18.87 -9.17
CA GLY A 254 4.31 -18.87 -10.55
C GLY A 254 2.89 -18.31 -10.73
N TYR A 255 2.33 -18.53 -11.91
CA TYR A 255 0.95 -18.15 -12.21
C TYR A 255 -0.04 -19.26 -11.92
N LEU A 256 -1.15 -18.89 -11.30
CA LEU A 256 -2.28 -19.77 -11.06
C LEU A 256 -2.99 -20.08 -12.37
N ASN A 257 -3.23 -21.37 -12.60
CA ASN A 257 -4.21 -21.78 -13.58
C ASN A 257 -5.61 -21.30 -13.12
N ALA A 258 -6.50 -21.00 -14.07
CA ALA A 258 -7.84 -20.46 -13.76
C ALA A 258 -8.73 -21.40 -12.93
N ARG A 259 -8.33 -22.68 -12.78
CA ARG A 259 -9.05 -23.77 -12.12
C ARG A 259 -8.34 -24.25 -10.85
N ALA A 260 -7.27 -23.60 -10.42
CA ALA A 260 -6.39 -24.13 -9.39
C ALA A 260 -7.15 -24.10 -8.07
N ALA A 261 -7.63 -25.27 -7.64
CA ALA A 261 -8.13 -25.45 -6.29
C ALA A 261 -6.93 -25.60 -5.37
N VAL A 262 -6.69 -24.60 -4.53
CA VAL A 262 -5.70 -24.70 -3.46
C VAL A 262 -6.44 -25.21 -2.23
N ARG A 263 -6.33 -26.52 -1.98
CA ARG A 263 -6.93 -27.13 -0.79
C ARG A 263 -5.97 -27.03 0.38
N ALA A 264 -6.52 -26.71 1.55
CA ALA A 264 -5.79 -26.84 2.81
C ALA A 264 -5.55 -28.34 3.07
N PRO A 265 -4.31 -28.78 3.35
CA PRO A 265 -4.03 -30.21 3.43
C PRO A 265 -4.58 -30.92 4.68
N ASP A 266 -5.03 -30.17 5.69
CA ASP A 266 -5.40 -30.67 7.02
C ASP A 266 -6.78 -30.17 7.48
N GLY A 267 -7.60 -29.65 6.58
CA GLY A 267 -8.94 -29.16 6.90
C GLY A 267 -8.97 -27.75 7.50
N SER A 268 -7.83 -27.19 7.94
CA SER A 268 -7.74 -25.83 8.45
C SER A 268 -8.23 -24.82 7.40
N ALA A 269 -8.80 -23.71 7.84
CA ALA A 269 -9.12 -22.64 6.89
C ALA A 269 -7.83 -21.92 6.47
N GLN A 270 -7.72 -21.61 5.19
CA GLN A 270 -6.51 -21.03 4.62
C GLN A 270 -6.87 -19.89 3.66
N ILE A 271 -6.18 -18.76 3.83
CA ILE A 271 -6.19 -17.64 2.89
C ILE A 271 -4.81 -17.62 2.22
N THR A 272 -4.79 -17.94 0.93
CA THR A 272 -3.57 -17.88 0.09
C THR A 272 -3.72 -16.88 -1.01
N HIS A 273 -2.61 -16.42 -1.59
CA HIS A 273 -2.65 -15.52 -2.73
C HIS A 273 -1.71 -15.97 -3.84
N GLY A 274 -2.16 -15.82 -5.08
CA GLY A 274 -1.34 -15.93 -6.29
C GLY A 274 -1.83 -15.02 -7.41
N TYR A 275 -1.11 -15.01 -8.54
CA TYR A 275 -1.52 -14.27 -9.73
C TYR A 275 -2.08 -15.24 -10.78
N SER A 276 -3.34 -15.07 -11.17
CA SER A 276 -3.93 -15.84 -12.27
C SER A 276 -3.59 -15.19 -13.60
N TYR A 277 -2.90 -15.93 -14.47
CA TYR A 277 -2.61 -15.50 -15.83
C TYR A 277 -3.83 -15.73 -16.73
N ARG A 278 -4.24 -14.72 -17.49
CA ARG A 278 -5.36 -14.85 -18.47
C ARG A 278 -4.86 -14.83 -19.90
N ALA A 279 -3.99 -13.89 -20.20
CA ALA A 279 -3.39 -13.63 -21.50
C ALA A 279 -2.17 -12.72 -21.30
N PRO A 280 -1.36 -12.43 -22.33
CA PRO A 280 -0.24 -11.51 -22.19
C PRO A 280 -0.71 -10.15 -21.66
N GLY A 281 -0.02 -9.65 -20.64
CA GLY A 281 -0.34 -8.41 -19.93
C GLY A 281 -1.70 -8.35 -19.26
N LYS A 282 -2.37 -9.51 -19.07
CA LYS A 282 -3.65 -9.62 -18.38
C LYS A 282 -3.53 -10.62 -17.25
N LEU A 283 -3.12 -10.13 -16.09
CA LEU A 283 -3.08 -10.88 -14.85
C LEU A 283 -4.27 -10.52 -13.96
N GLN A 284 -4.63 -11.41 -13.04
CA GLN A 284 -5.52 -11.12 -11.92
C GLN A 284 -4.80 -11.46 -10.62
N SER A 285 -4.81 -10.55 -9.66
CA SER A 285 -4.39 -10.83 -8.29
C SER A 285 -5.57 -11.48 -7.56
N VAL A 286 -5.35 -12.66 -6.98
CA VAL A 286 -6.41 -13.51 -6.43
C VAL A 286 -5.99 -14.05 -5.08
N ALA A 287 -6.79 -13.74 -4.06
CA ALA A 287 -6.81 -14.47 -2.79
C ALA A 287 -7.78 -15.66 -2.91
N ILE A 288 -7.31 -16.84 -2.51
CA ILE A 288 -8.08 -18.08 -2.46
C ILE A 288 -8.31 -18.40 -0.99
N VAL A 289 -9.57 -18.41 -0.60
CA VAL A 289 -10.03 -18.85 0.71
C VAL A 289 -10.51 -20.30 0.56
N SER A 290 -9.94 -21.21 1.32
CA SER A 290 -10.29 -22.63 1.31
C SER A 290 -10.37 -23.20 2.71
N ARG A 291 -11.20 -24.23 2.89
CA ARG A 291 -11.38 -24.94 4.17
C ARG A 291 -11.81 -26.37 3.86
N GLY A 292 -10.99 -27.36 4.22
CA GLY A 292 -11.28 -28.77 3.94
C GLY A 292 -11.79 -29.03 2.51
N ASP A 293 -12.97 -29.63 2.41
CA ASP A 293 -13.67 -29.91 1.15
C ASP A 293 -14.68 -28.82 0.74
N ASP A 294 -14.80 -27.73 1.49
CA ASP A 294 -15.73 -26.64 1.18
C ASP A 294 -15.36 -25.95 -0.14
N PRO A 295 -16.34 -25.38 -0.85
CA PRO A 295 -16.09 -24.62 -2.06
C PRO A 295 -15.08 -23.49 -1.83
N THR A 296 -14.03 -23.46 -2.64
CA THR A 296 -13.01 -22.39 -2.57
C THR A 296 -13.60 -21.06 -3.02
N VAL A 297 -13.44 -20.01 -2.20
CA VAL A 297 -13.87 -18.64 -2.53
C VAL A 297 -12.67 -17.88 -3.12
N HIS A 298 -12.87 -17.28 -4.30
CA HIS A 298 -11.83 -16.52 -5.00
C HIS A 298 -12.13 -15.03 -4.89
N ILE A 299 -11.37 -14.32 -4.07
CA ILE A 299 -11.44 -12.87 -3.92
C ILE A 299 -10.38 -12.25 -4.83
N ARG A 300 -10.81 -11.42 -5.76
CA ARG A 300 -9.93 -10.76 -6.74
C ARG A 300 -9.69 -9.32 -6.36
N LYS A 301 -8.48 -8.85 -6.63
CA LYS A 301 -8.08 -7.48 -6.37
C LYS A 301 -9.01 -6.50 -7.09
N ARG A 302 -9.55 -5.55 -6.32
CA ARG A 302 -10.57 -4.63 -6.84
C ARG A 302 -9.92 -3.42 -7.50
N ASP A 303 -8.97 -2.80 -6.80
CA ASP A 303 -8.40 -1.52 -7.15
C ASP A 303 -6.86 -1.63 -7.27
N PRO A 304 -6.34 -2.11 -8.42
CA PRO A 304 -4.91 -2.09 -8.70
C PRO A 304 -4.32 -0.69 -8.60
N LEU A 305 -3.09 -0.59 -8.10
CA LEU A 305 -2.35 0.66 -8.01
C LEU A 305 -2.11 1.25 -9.40
N LEU A 306 -2.56 2.49 -9.59
CA LEU A 306 -2.37 3.23 -10.83
C LEU A 306 -0.87 3.34 -11.14
N GLY A 307 -0.48 2.90 -12.33
CA GLY A 307 0.91 2.90 -12.82
C GLY A 307 1.73 1.68 -12.38
N ALA A 308 1.73 1.34 -11.09
CA ALA A 308 2.54 0.23 -10.56
C ALA A 308 1.97 -1.16 -10.91
N GLU A 309 0.65 -1.28 -11.10
CA GLU A 309 -0.02 -2.56 -11.33
C GLU A 309 -0.84 -2.58 -12.63
N HIS A 310 -0.35 -1.87 -13.65
CA HIS A 310 -1.03 -1.74 -14.96
C HIS A 310 -1.29 -3.08 -15.67
N TYR A 311 -0.58 -4.15 -15.30
CA TYR A 311 -0.77 -5.51 -15.81
C TYR A 311 -1.85 -6.31 -15.06
N LEU A 312 -2.36 -5.81 -13.93
CA LEU A 312 -3.46 -6.41 -13.18
C LEU A 312 -4.80 -5.87 -13.68
N ALA A 313 -5.72 -6.78 -13.98
CA ALA A 313 -7.10 -6.43 -14.29
C ALA A 313 -7.87 -6.11 -13.00
N ALA A 314 -8.39 -4.89 -12.89
CA ALA A 314 -9.35 -4.52 -11.85
C ALA A 314 -10.60 -5.40 -11.93
N THR A 315 -11.11 -5.83 -10.77
CA THR A 315 -12.35 -6.61 -10.70
C THR A 315 -13.35 -5.95 -9.73
N PRO A 316 -14.02 -4.85 -10.13
CA PRO A 316 -14.98 -4.13 -9.27
C PRO A 316 -16.05 -5.03 -8.65
N ALA A 317 -16.55 -6.01 -9.40
CA ALA A 317 -17.63 -6.91 -8.95
C ALA A 317 -17.15 -8.11 -8.12
N SER A 318 -15.86 -8.20 -7.77
CA SER A 318 -15.39 -9.28 -6.90
C SER A 318 -16.01 -9.14 -5.51
N PRO A 319 -16.47 -10.23 -4.88
CA PRO A 319 -16.72 -10.20 -3.43
C PRO A 319 -15.41 -9.87 -2.72
N LEU A 320 -15.52 -9.17 -1.59
CA LEU A 320 -14.41 -8.90 -0.68
C LEU A 320 -14.55 -9.66 0.63
N VAL A 321 -15.71 -10.25 0.91
CA VAL A 321 -15.95 -11.06 2.10
C VAL A 321 -16.04 -12.55 1.75
N ALA A 322 -15.39 -13.37 2.56
CA ALA A 322 -15.59 -14.82 2.62
C ALA A 322 -16.08 -15.22 4.03
N GLU A 323 -16.82 -16.31 4.12
CA GLU A 323 -17.27 -16.87 5.39
C GLU A 323 -16.37 -18.03 5.79
N ILE A 324 -15.85 -17.98 7.02
CA ILE A 324 -14.94 -18.99 7.59
C ILE A 324 -15.34 -19.18 9.06
N ASP A 325 -15.72 -20.38 9.48
CA ASP A 325 -16.18 -20.66 10.87
C ASP A 325 -17.32 -19.73 11.34
N ASP A 326 -18.31 -19.50 10.46
CA ASP A 326 -19.41 -18.55 10.68
C ASP A 326 -18.96 -17.09 10.89
N ILE A 327 -17.68 -16.79 10.63
CA ILE A 327 -17.10 -15.44 10.68
C ILE A 327 -16.97 -14.90 9.27
N ARG A 328 -17.47 -13.67 9.08
CA ARG A 328 -17.36 -12.94 7.82
C ARG A 328 -16.03 -12.18 7.75
N VAL A 329 -15.09 -12.71 6.98
CA VAL A 329 -13.72 -12.22 6.85
C VAL A 329 -13.61 -11.36 5.58
N GLY A 330 -13.33 -10.06 5.75
CA GLY A 330 -13.00 -9.17 4.64
C GLY A 330 -11.56 -9.37 4.19
N VAL A 331 -11.32 -9.83 2.97
CA VAL A 331 -9.97 -10.04 2.41
C VAL A 331 -9.63 -8.90 1.45
N LEU A 332 -8.64 -8.10 1.81
CA LEU A 332 -8.22 -6.89 1.09
C LEU A 332 -6.80 -7.06 0.58
N ILE A 333 -6.61 -7.28 -0.72
CA ILE A 333 -5.28 -7.60 -1.26
C ILE A 333 -4.42 -6.34 -1.37
N CYS A 334 -3.36 -6.26 -0.56
CA CYS A 334 -2.33 -5.22 -0.63
C CYS A 334 -2.95 -3.80 -0.63
N SER A 335 -2.90 -3.08 -1.76
CA SER A 335 -3.46 -1.73 -1.89
C SER A 335 -4.96 -1.62 -1.68
N ASP A 336 -5.73 -2.71 -1.78
CA ASP A 336 -7.17 -2.68 -1.45
C ASP A 336 -7.37 -2.27 0.03
N ALA A 337 -6.43 -2.61 0.93
CA ALA A 337 -6.47 -2.21 2.33
C ALA A 337 -6.27 -0.70 2.55
N LEU A 338 -5.78 0.01 1.53
CA LEU A 338 -5.64 1.47 1.54
C LEU A 338 -6.83 2.17 0.88
N ASN A 339 -7.56 1.46 0.03
CA ASN A 339 -8.65 2.01 -0.75
C ASN A 339 -9.93 2.05 0.08
N ARG A 340 -10.42 3.27 0.34
CA ARG A 340 -11.66 3.50 1.09
C ARG A 340 -12.85 2.71 0.51
N ARG A 341 -12.99 2.63 -0.81
CA ARG A 341 -14.15 1.97 -1.45
C ARG A 341 -14.13 0.47 -1.23
N ALA A 342 -12.96 -0.16 -1.33
CA ALA A 342 -12.81 -1.59 -1.05
C ALA A 342 -13.12 -1.89 0.43
N VAL A 343 -12.58 -1.07 1.34
CA VAL A 343 -12.84 -1.20 2.78
C VAL A 343 -14.32 -0.99 3.12
N ASP A 344 -14.95 0.06 2.58
CA ASP A 344 -16.38 0.37 2.81
C ASP A 344 -17.27 -0.74 2.25
N GLN A 345 -16.90 -1.32 1.11
CA GLN A 345 -17.61 -2.47 0.55
C GLN A 345 -17.46 -3.72 1.43
N ALA A 346 -16.26 -4.05 1.91
CA ALA A 346 -16.07 -5.18 2.81
C ALA A 346 -16.94 -5.02 4.08
N LEU A 347 -17.00 -3.81 4.64
CA LEU A 347 -17.88 -3.50 5.77
C LEU A 347 -19.37 -3.68 5.40
N THR A 348 -19.80 -3.15 4.25
CA THR A 348 -21.18 -3.29 3.74
C THR A 348 -21.54 -4.75 3.47
N GLU A 349 -20.58 -5.54 3.01
CA GLU A 349 -20.70 -6.97 2.79
C GLU A 349 -20.69 -7.77 4.10
N GLY A 350 -20.56 -7.13 5.26
CA GLY A 350 -20.73 -7.80 6.55
C GLY A 350 -19.43 -8.22 7.23
N ALA A 351 -18.27 -7.71 6.81
CA ALA A 351 -16.99 -8.07 7.45
C ALA A 351 -17.00 -7.79 8.96
N GLN A 352 -16.45 -8.73 9.72
CA GLN A 352 -16.22 -8.67 11.17
C GLN A 352 -14.73 -8.52 11.50
N VAL A 353 -13.87 -8.93 10.57
CA VAL A 353 -12.42 -8.76 10.64
C VAL A 353 -11.90 -8.48 9.23
N LEU A 354 -10.76 -7.80 9.14
CA LEU A 354 -10.08 -7.54 7.88
C LEU A 354 -8.75 -8.30 7.83
N ILE A 355 -8.46 -8.96 6.71
CA ILE A 355 -7.20 -9.65 6.47
C ILE A 355 -6.61 -9.16 5.16
N SER A 356 -5.35 -8.73 5.19
CA SER A 356 -4.66 -8.24 4.01
C SER A 356 -3.39 -9.02 3.72
N PRO A 357 -3.44 -9.93 2.73
CA PRO A 357 -2.24 -10.44 2.09
C PRO A 357 -1.51 -9.28 1.41
N LEU A 358 -0.27 -9.03 1.80
CA LEU A 358 0.52 -7.87 1.38
C LEU A 358 1.87 -8.30 0.80
N ASN A 359 2.27 -7.74 -0.34
CA ASN A 359 3.63 -7.90 -0.86
C ASN A 359 4.46 -6.64 -0.66
N SER A 360 4.92 -6.44 0.57
CA SER A 360 5.85 -5.36 0.89
C SER A 360 7.28 -5.59 0.41
N ALA A 361 7.62 -6.75 -0.14
CA ALA A 361 9.00 -7.02 -0.58
C ALA A 361 9.39 -6.22 -1.83
N TYR A 362 8.42 -5.83 -2.68
CA TYR A 362 8.63 -4.87 -3.78
C TYR A 362 9.01 -3.47 -3.27
N ILE A 363 8.60 -3.18 -2.04
CA ILE A 363 8.95 -1.98 -1.34
C ILE A 363 10.31 -2.25 -0.69
N THR A 364 11.39 -2.03 -1.43
CA THR A 364 12.77 -2.17 -0.91
C THR A 364 13.10 -1.19 0.23
N ASN A 365 12.14 -0.34 0.58
CA ASN A 365 12.25 0.69 1.59
C ASN A 365 11.27 0.44 2.72
N GLN A 366 11.80 0.08 3.89
CA GLN A 366 11.02 -0.13 5.10
C GLN A 366 10.13 1.08 5.45
N ARG A 367 10.51 2.30 5.06
CA ARG A 367 9.72 3.52 5.29
C ARG A 367 8.39 3.48 4.55
N LEU A 368 8.40 3.18 3.26
CA LEU A 368 7.18 3.11 2.46
C LEU A 368 6.28 1.95 2.91
N ALA A 369 6.86 0.83 3.35
CA ALA A 369 6.09 -0.27 3.93
C ALA A 369 5.45 0.10 5.27
N ARG A 370 6.12 0.89 6.12
CA ARG A 370 5.52 1.45 7.34
C ARG A 370 4.43 2.47 7.05
N VAL A 371 4.65 3.35 6.07
CA VAL A 371 3.62 4.29 5.60
C VAL A 371 2.38 3.53 5.11
N HIS A 372 2.56 2.45 4.35
CA HIS A 372 1.47 1.56 3.96
C HIS A 372 0.76 0.98 5.20
N GLN A 373 1.50 0.42 6.16
CA GLN A 373 0.92 -0.10 7.41
C GLN A 373 0.09 0.96 8.14
N ASP A 374 0.64 2.16 8.32
CA ASP A 374 -0.03 3.26 9.03
C ASP A 374 -1.31 3.71 8.30
N MET A 375 -1.31 3.69 6.97
CA MET A 375 -2.49 3.98 6.15
C MET A 375 -3.56 2.89 6.24
N ALA A 376 -3.16 1.61 6.29
CA ALA A 376 -4.09 0.51 6.56
C ALA A 376 -4.66 0.60 7.99
N HIS A 377 -3.84 1.03 8.95
CA HIS A 377 -4.27 1.23 10.34
C HIS A 377 -5.29 2.37 10.48
N LEU A 378 -5.17 3.44 9.68
CA LEU A 378 -6.24 4.46 9.57
C LEU A 378 -7.58 3.84 9.13
N GLN A 379 -7.56 2.86 8.23
CA GLN A 379 -8.78 2.19 7.77
C GLN A 379 -9.37 1.26 8.83
N ALA A 380 -8.52 0.51 9.54
CA ALA A 380 -8.93 -0.29 10.70
C ALA A 380 -9.59 0.60 11.77
N ALA A 381 -8.95 1.70 12.15
CA ALA A 381 -9.49 2.65 13.10
C ALA A 381 -10.82 3.27 12.64
N ARG A 382 -10.91 3.66 11.37
CA ARG A 382 -12.12 4.27 10.80
C ARG A 382 -13.31 3.32 10.78
N THR A 383 -13.07 2.04 10.50
CA THR A 383 -14.13 1.03 10.40
C THR A 383 -14.48 0.41 11.74
N GLY A 384 -13.62 0.55 12.75
CA GLY A 384 -13.76 -0.19 14.00
C GLY A 384 -13.43 -1.68 13.86
N LEU A 385 -12.94 -2.13 12.69
CA LEU A 385 -12.60 -3.53 12.45
C LEU A 385 -11.11 -3.76 12.71
N PRO A 386 -10.74 -4.80 13.47
CA PRO A 386 -9.35 -5.22 13.56
C PRO A 386 -8.86 -5.71 12.20
N MET A 387 -7.61 -5.41 11.88
CA MET A 387 -7.01 -5.78 10.61
C MET A 387 -5.69 -6.53 10.80
N LEU A 388 -5.55 -7.69 10.18
CA LEU A 388 -4.29 -8.44 10.12
C LEU A 388 -3.60 -8.20 8.77
N LEU A 389 -2.43 -7.56 8.79
CA LEU A 389 -1.56 -7.45 7.62
C LEU A 389 -0.56 -8.60 7.61
N VAL A 390 -0.55 -9.38 6.55
CA VAL A 390 0.38 -10.51 6.37
C VAL A 390 1.31 -10.19 5.21
N GLY A 391 2.51 -9.71 5.55
CA GLY A 391 3.47 -9.18 4.59
C GLY A 391 4.44 -10.24 4.09
N ASN A 392 4.72 -10.31 2.78
CA ASN A 392 5.81 -11.14 2.24
C ASN A 392 7.18 -10.65 2.75
N GLY A 393 7.46 -9.35 2.62
CA GLY A 393 8.72 -8.73 3.10
C GLY A 393 8.62 -8.13 4.51
N GLY A 394 7.45 -8.20 5.14
CA GLY A 394 7.15 -7.56 6.42
C GLY A 394 6.87 -6.06 6.33
N PRO A 395 6.41 -5.45 7.45
CA PRO A 395 6.11 -6.16 8.68
C PRO A 395 4.79 -6.93 8.54
N THR A 396 4.70 -8.07 9.21
CA THR A 396 3.41 -8.71 9.50
C THR A 396 2.91 -8.11 10.81
N ALA A 397 1.69 -7.58 10.84
CA ALA A 397 1.21 -6.77 11.96
C ALA A 397 -0.29 -6.93 12.19
N LEU A 398 -0.69 -6.90 13.46
CA LEU A 398 -2.08 -6.76 13.88
C LEU A 398 -2.36 -5.27 14.13
N LEU A 399 -3.36 -4.74 13.45
CA LEU A 399 -3.81 -3.36 13.58
C LEU A 399 -5.09 -3.34 14.38
N SER A 400 -4.98 -2.96 15.66
CA SER A 400 -6.15 -2.75 16.51
C SER A 400 -6.88 -1.48 16.11
N PRO A 401 -8.22 -1.48 16.00
CA PRO A 401 -8.97 -0.31 15.57
C PRO A 401 -8.90 0.85 16.58
N ASP A 402 -8.74 0.53 17.85
CA ASP A 402 -8.74 1.43 19.01
C ASP A 402 -7.37 1.56 19.67
N GLY A 403 -6.37 0.84 19.19
CA GLY A 403 -5.08 0.69 19.85
C GLY A 403 -3.87 0.83 18.92
N PRO A 404 -2.65 0.70 19.47
CA PRO A 404 -1.44 0.72 18.67
C PRO A 404 -1.36 -0.52 17.78
N ALA A 405 -0.68 -0.38 16.64
CA ALA A 405 -0.33 -1.51 15.80
C ALA A 405 0.69 -2.40 16.53
N ARG A 406 0.48 -3.72 16.51
CA ARG A 406 1.40 -4.72 17.05
C ARG A 406 2.13 -5.42 15.90
N THR A 407 3.42 -5.12 15.72
CA THR A 407 4.27 -5.88 14.81
C THR A 407 4.46 -7.30 15.33
N LEU A 408 4.10 -8.28 14.52
CA LEU A 408 4.17 -9.71 14.84
C LEU A 408 5.45 -10.34 14.28
N LEU A 409 5.82 -9.99 13.04
CA LEU A 409 7.08 -10.40 12.42
C LEU A 409 7.79 -9.17 11.83
N PRO A 410 9.11 -9.01 12.09
CA PRO A 410 9.87 -7.88 11.57
C PRO A 410 10.13 -8.01 10.08
N PHE A 411 10.63 -6.94 9.45
CA PHE A 411 11.01 -6.93 8.04
C PHE A 411 11.99 -8.03 7.65
N TYR A 412 11.77 -8.61 6.47
CA TYR A 412 12.66 -9.55 5.78
C TYR A 412 13.07 -10.80 6.58
N LYS A 413 12.37 -11.13 7.67
CA LYS A 413 12.56 -12.38 8.41
C LYS A 413 11.45 -13.38 8.06
N PRO A 414 11.75 -14.51 7.40
CA PRO A 414 10.73 -15.52 7.19
C PRO A 414 10.32 -16.14 8.53
N GLY A 415 9.05 -16.48 8.69
CA GLY A 415 8.54 -17.11 9.90
C GLY A 415 7.04 -17.24 9.94
N VAL A 416 6.55 -17.89 11.00
CA VAL A 416 5.12 -18.02 11.29
C VAL A 416 4.88 -17.56 12.72
N VAL A 417 3.79 -16.82 12.92
CA VAL A 417 3.40 -16.32 14.24
C VAL A 417 1.92 -16.61 14.45
N ARG A 418 1.58 -17.13 15.63
CA ARG A 418 0.19 -17.25 16.09
C ARG A 418 -0.26 -15.91 16.64
N VAL A 419 -1.42 -15.44 16.21
CA VAL A 419 -2.05 -14.23 16.70
C VAL A 419 -3.51 -14.50 17.02
N GLU A 420 -3.96 -14.04 18.18
CA GLU A 420 -5.37 -14.05 18.55
C GLU A 420 -6.02 -12.80 17.94
N MET A 421 -6.90 -13.02 16.98
CA MET A 421 -7.62 -11.97 16.26
C MET A 421 -8.99 -11.76 16.93
N PRO A 422 -9.28 -10.57 17.48
CA PRO A 422 -10.61 -10.28 17.99
C PRO A 422 -11.61 -10.23 16.83
N ILE A 423 -12.78 -10.84 17.00
CA ILE A 423 -13.87 -10.78 16.04
C ILE A 423 -14.79 -9.62 16.44
N ALA A 424 -14.91 -8.60 15.59
CA ALA A 424 -15.80 -7.49 15.90
C ALA A 424 -17.26 -7.94 15.75
N GLN A 425 -18.08 -7.59 16.74
CA GLN A 425 -19.52 -7.56 16.54
C GLN A 425 -19.82 -6.35 15.65
N GLN A 426 -20.64 -6.54 14.61
CA GLN A 426 -20.97 -5.44 13.70
C GLN A 426 -21.73 -4.34 14.44
N THR A 427 -21.01 -3.31 14.85
CA THR A 427 -21.61 -2.07 15.35
C THR A 427 -21.82 -1.11 14.19
N GLN A 428 -23.05 -0.61 14.06
CA GLN A 428 -23.35 0.47 13.12
C GLN A 428 -22.41 1.66 13.38
N PRO A 429 -21.83 2.28 12.32
CA PRO A 429 -20.97 3.45 12.48
C PRO A 429 -21.68 4.55 13.28
N ASN A 430 -20.96 5.26 14.15
CA ASN A 430 -21.55 6.32 14.95
C ASN A 430 -22.07 7.46 14.05
N PRO A 431 -23.40 7.67 13.93
CA PRO A 431 -23.96 8.66 13.01
C PRO A 431 -23.73 10.12 13.45
N ARG A 432 -23.21 10.36 14.67
CA ARG A 432 -23.07 11.70 15.26
C ARG A 432 -21.75 12.40 14.93
N ALA A 433 -20.74 11.65 14.47
CA ALA A 433 -19.42 12.16 14.12
C ALA A 433 -19.41 13.42 13.21
N PRO A 434 -20.16 13.47 12.08
CA PRO A 434 -20.12 14.62 11.18
C PRO A 434 -20.69 15.91 11.82
N TRP A 435 -21.64 15.80 12.76
CA TRP A 435 -22.22 16.97 13.43
C TRP A 435 -21.27 17.61 14.44
N ILE A 436 -20.44 16.80 15.13
CA ILE A 436 -19.42 17.30 16.05
C ILE A 436 -18.33 18.06 15.29
N VAL A 437 -17.91 17.52 14.14
CA VAL A 437 -16.97 18.20 13.24
C VAL A 437 -17.59 19.49 12.70
N ALA A 438 -18.82 19.47 12.21
CA ALA A 438 -19.50 20.68 11.74
C ALA A 438 -19.62 21.76 12.83
N GLY A 439 -20.01 21.37 14.06
CA GLY A 439 -20.15 22.29 15.19
C GLY A 439 -18.83 22.97 15.58
N THR A 440 -17.73 22.21 15.65
CA THR A 440 -16.40 22.75 15.98
C THR A 440 -15.89 23.73 14.90
N LEU A 441 -16.12 23.41 13.63
CA LEU A 441 -15.78 24.29 12.50
C LEU A 441 -16.60 25.59 12.51
N CYS A 442 -17.90 25.52 12.78
CA CYS A 442 -18.77 26.70 12.89
C CYS A 442 -18.35 27.63 14.04
N ILE A 443 -17.99 27.08 15.21
CA ILE A 443 -17.50 27.86 16.36
C ILE A 443 -16.16 28.54 16.02
N GLY A 444 -15.23 27.82 15.37
CA GLY A 444 -13.97 28.39 14.91
C GLY A 444 -14.16 29.55 13.91
N ALA A 445 -15.09 29.40 12.97
CA ALA A 445 -15.43 30.45 12.01
C ALA A 445 -16.06 31.68 12.69
N ALA A 446 -17.03 31.48 13.59
CA ALA A 446 -17.70 32.57 14.31
C ALA A 446 -16.75 33.37 15.23
N MET A 447 -15.76 32.70 15.83
CA MET A 447 -14.79 33.38 16.70
C MET A 447 -13.68 34.10 15.93
N THR A 448 -13.31 33.63 14.74
CA THR A 448 -12.32 34.33 13.89
C THR A 448 -12.88 35.60 13.25
N THR A 449 -14.20 35.66 12.97
CA THR A 449 -14.87 36.85 12.44
C THR A 449 -15.04 37.95 13.50
N SER A 450 -15.24 37.58 14.77
CA SER A 450 -15.40 38.51 15.90
C SER A 450 -14.09 39.17 16.35
N ILE A 451 -12.93 38.71 15.87
CA ILE A 451 -11.62 39.38 16.08
C ILE A 451 -11.45 40.64 15.18
N ARG A 452 -12.44 41.02 14.36
CA ARG A 452 -12.44 42.26 13.59
C ARG A 452 -12.81 43.47 14.46
N ARG A 453 -11.80 44.20 14.97
CA ARG A 453 -11.76 45.68 15.06
C ARG A 453 -10.47 46.15 15.74
N SER A 454 -9.46 46.46 14.94
CA SER A 454 -8.54 47.55 15.26
C SER A 454 -7.80 47.97 13.98
N PRO A 455 -8.04 49.17 13.45
CA PRO A 455 -7.21 49.70 12.38
C PRO A 455 -5.88 50.11 13.01
N ARG A 456 -4.75 49.61 12.50
CA ARG A 456 -3.46 50.26 12.76
C ARG A 456 -2.50 50.21 11.59
N ARG A 457 -2.09 51.42 11.22
CA ARG A 457 -0.91 51.83 10.46
C ARG A 457 0.31 50.99 10.83
N THR A 458 0.99 50.51 9.80
CA THR A 458 2.28 49.83 9.89
C THR A 458 3.41 50.85 9.81
N ASN A 459 4.36 50.79 10.74
CA ASN A 459 5.70 51.34 10.53
C ASN A 459 6.68 50.15 10.45
N PRO A 460 7.65 50.12 9.51
CA PRO A 460 8.47 48.94 9.27
C PRO A 460 9.90 49.16 9.76
N VAL A 461 10.33 48.55 10.88
CA VAL A 461 11.77 48.33 11.12
C VAL A 461 11.97 47.06 11.96
N THR A 462 13.14 46.45 11.76
CA THR A 462 13.80 45.35 12.48
C THR A 462 13.34 43.92 12.20
N LYS A 463 13.70 43.44 11.00
CA LYS A 463 14.16 42.06 10.77
C LYS A 463 15.68 42.05 10.83
N ARG A 464 16.25 41.23 11.70
CA ARG A 464 17.53 40.47 11.60
C ARG A 464 17.72 39.78 12.96
N TRP A 465 18.35 38.60 13.00
CA TRP A 465 18.62 37.74 14.17
C TRP A 465 17.79 36.46 14.39
N ALA A 466 16.80 36.12 13.56
CA ALA A 466 16.15 34.79 13.64
C ALA A 466 16.64 33.77 12.58
N THR A 467 17.59 34.16 11.72
CA THR A 467 18.01 33.39 10.55
C THR A 467 19.25 32.51 10.77
N ALA A 468 20.02 32.70 11.84
CA ALA A 468 21.31 32.03 12.03
C ALA A 468 21.23 30.67 12.77
N ALA A 469 20.23 30.46 13.63
CA ALA A 469 20.15 29.23 14.44
C ALA A 469 19.58 28.01 13.68
N VAL A 470 18.78 28.23 12.63
CA VAL A 470 18.10 27.15 11.89
C VAL A 470 18.97 26.53 10.80
N LEU A 471 20.00 27.24 10.32
CA LEU A 471 20.90 26.74 9.26
C LEU A 471 21.90 25.68 9.78
N VAL A 472 22.29 25.75 11.06
CA VAL A 472 23.26 24.82 11.67
C VAL A 472 22.61 23.48 12.07
N MET A 473 21.30 23.47 12.33
CA MET A 473 20.55 22.25 12.65
C MET A 473 20.17 21.45 11.39
N LEU A 474 20.05 22.09 10.22
CA LEU A 474 19.73 21.42 8.96
C LEU A 474 20.95 20.69 8.33
N LEU A 475 22.17 21.15 8.58
CA LEU A 475 23.39 20.51 8.06
C LEU A 475 23.81 19.24 8.82
N THR A 476 23.33 19.05 10.05
CA THR A 476 23.64 17.86 10.88
C THR A 476 22.69 16.69 10.61
N VAL A 477 21.51 16.92 10.05
CA VAL A 477 20.54 15.87 9.70
C VAL A 477 20.79 15.28 8.30
N LEU A 478 21.38 16.06 7.38
CA LEU A 478 21.70 15.59 6.02
C LEU A 478 22.96 14.71 5.92
N THR A 479 23.83 14.69 6.93
CA THR A 479 25.06 13.88 6.92
C THR A 479 24.95 12.50 7.59
N ARG A 480 23.77 12.14 8.11
CA ARG A 480 23.51 10.81 8.75
C ARG A 480 22.59 9.88 7.95
N ILE A 481 22.32 10.19 6.68
CA ILE A 481 21.63 9.25 5.78
C ILE A 481 22.70 8.29 5.25
N SER A 482 22.98 7.24 6.02
CA SER A 482 23.77 6.10 5.53
C SER A 482 23.00 5.45 4.38
N PRO A 483 23.62 5.19 3.22
CA PRO A 483 23.00 4.35 2.20
C PRO A 483 22.78 2.98 2.84
N ASP A 484 21.51 2.58 2.88
CA ASP A 484 21.04 1.33 3.45
C ASP A 484 21.73 0.14 2.76
N ASP A 485 22.05 -0.88 3.55
CA ASP A 485 22.67 -2.15 3.18
C ASP A 485 21.75 -2.91 2.22
N SER A 486 21.71 -2.47 0.96
CA SER A 486 21.11 -3.25 -0.11
C SER A 486 21.89 -4.56 -0.16
N PRO A 487 21.26 -5.71 0.10
CA PRO A 487 21.96 -6.98 0.01
C PRO A 487 22.56 -7.06 -1.39
N PRO A 488 23.83 -7.51 -1.53
CA PRO A 488 24.49 -7.57 -2.82
C PRO A 488 23.58 -8.36 -3.76
N SER A 489 23.19 -7.75 -4.89
CA SER A 489 22.51 -8.45 -5.98
C SER A 489 23.35 -9.66 -6.33
N PRO A 490 22.91 -10.88 -6.01
CA PRO A 490 23.71 -12.04 -6.32
C PRO A 490 23.74 -12.13 -7.85
N THR A 491 24.93 -12.06 -8.43
CA THR A 491 25.19 -12.55 -9.78
C THR A 491 25.02 -14.07 -9.73
N LEU A 492 23.77 -14.53 -9.61
CA LEU A 492 23.46 -15.94 -9.62
C LEU A 492 23.85 -16.46 -10.99
N GLY A 493 24.80 -17.40 -11.02
CA GLY A 493 25.07 -18.25 -12.17
C GLY A 493 23.90 -19.20 -12.38
N ILE A 494 22.74 -18.66 -12.77
CA ILE A 494 21.50 -19.40 -12.94
C ILE A 494 21.70 -20.39 -14.07
N ARG A 495 21.53 -21.67 -13.74
CA ARG A 495 21.52 -22.77 -14.69
C ARG A 495 20.07 -23.08 -15.08
N PHE A 496 19.91 -23.67 -16.24
CA PHE A 496 18.61 -24.08 -16.80
C PHE A 496 18.64 -25.55 -17.26
N ALA A 497 19.46 -26.38 -16.61
CA ALA A 497 19.58 -27.81 -16.92
C ALA A 497 18.24 -28.54 -16.84
N ALA A 498 17.36 -28.17 -15.90
CA ALA A 498 16.05 -28.77 -15.75
C ALA A 498 15.15 -28.61 -16.99
N VAL A 499 15.47 -27.64 -17.85
CA VAL A 499 14.71 -27.31 -19.06
C VAL A 499 15.57 -27.39 -20.34
N THR A 500 16.81 -27.92 -20.24
CA THR A 500 17.77 -28.08 -21.35
C THR A 500 17.94 -29.58 -21.67
N PRO A 501 17.13 -30.16 -22.58
CA PRO A 501 17.21 -31.58 -22.92
C PRO A 501 18.51 -31.94 -23.64
N THR A 502 19.06 -33.11 -23.31
CA THR A 502 20.27 -33.66 -23.96
C THR A 502 19.98 -34.32 -25.31
N SER A 503 18.72 -34.70 -25.59
CA SER A 503 18.31 -35.58 -26.68
C SER A 503 17.75 -34.87 -27.94
N GLY A 504 17.95 -33.55 -28.08
CA GLY A 504 17.40 -32.79 -29.22
C GLY A 504 15.89 -32.53 -29.16
N ALA A 505 15.20 -32.99 -28.11
CA ALA A 505 13.76 -32.82 -27.89
C ALA A 505 13.39 -31.41 -27.41
N SER A 506 13.64 -30.39 -28.24
CA SER A 506 13.49 -28.97 -27.88
C SER A 506 12.10 -28.60 -27.33
N HIS A 507 11.02 -29.23 -27.78
CA HIS A 507 9.66 -28.97 -27.26
C HIS A 507 9.48 -29.35 -25.80
N GLN A 508 10.11 -30.44 -25.33
CA GLN A 508 10.06 -30.83 -23.92
C GLN A 508 10.67 -29.74 -23.03
N GLY A 509 11.83 -29.22 -23.42
CA GLY A 509 12.49 -28.12 -22.69
C GLY A 509 11.69 -26.82 -22.71
N ALA A 510 11.12 -26.46 -23.87
CA ALA A 510 10.28 -25.26 -23.99
C ALA A 510 9.01 -25.35 -23.12
N ILE A 511 8.33 -26.50 -23.14
CA ILE A 511 7.12 -26.73 -22.34
C ILE A 511 7.46 -26.80 -20.85
N ALA A 512 8.57 -27.41 -20.46
CA ALA A 512 9.03 -27.43 -19.07
C ALA A 512 9.34 -26.01 -18.55
N LEU A 513 10.00 -25.15 -19.35
CA LEU A 513 10.23 -23.75 -18.99
C LEU A 513 8.90 -23.00 -18.75
N ILE A 514 7.93 -23.18 -19.64
CA ILE A 514 6.59 -22.59 -19.48
C ILE A 514 5.94 -23.15 -18.21
N ALA A 515 5.92 -24.46 -18.01
CA ALA A 515 5.31 -25.08 -16.84
C ALA A 515 5.89 -24.52 -15.51
N ARG A 516 7.22 -24.29 -15.46
CA ARG A 516 7.89 -23.66 -14.32
C ARG A 516 7.43 -22.22 -14.07
N ALA A 517 7.17 -21.44 -15.13
CA ALA A 517 6.58 -20.10 -15.00
C ALA A 517 5.19 -20.12 -14.32
N PHE A 518 4.49 -21.24 -14.44
CA PHE A 518 3.19 -21.51 -13.84
C PHE A 518 3.28 -22.35 -12.56
N GLY A 519 4.46 -22.37 -11.92
CA GLY A 519 4.64 -22.96 -10.59
C GLY A 519 4.80 -24.48 -10.57
N HIS A 520 4.94 -25.13 -11.73
CA HIS A 520 5.20 -26.58 -11.82
C HIS A 520 6.71 -26.85 -11.86
N PRO A 521 7.31 -27.48 -10.83
CA PRO A 521 8.75 -27.72 -10.70
C PRO A 521 9.20 -28.92 -11.55
N LEU A 522 8.88 -28.91 -12.83
CA LEU A 522 9.08 -30.06 -13.71
C LEU A 522 10.43 -30.01 -14.41
N HIS A 523 10.96 -31.19 -14.65
CA HIS A 523 12.09 -31.44 -15.52
C HIS A 523 11.58 -31.71 -16.95
N TRP A 524 12.40 -31.42 -17.97
CA TRP A 524 12.03 -31.66 -19.37
C TRP A 524 11.66 -33.13 -19.64
N SER A 525 12.24 -34.07 -18.90
CA SER A 525 11.92 -35.51 -19.02
C SER A 525 10.52 -35.87 -18.53
N ASP A 526 9.88 -35.01 -17.74
CA ASP A 526 8.52 -35.21 -17.24
C ASP A 526 7.47 -34.83 -18.29
N ILE A 527 7.89 -34.15 -19.36
CA ILE A 527 7.03 -33.74 -20.46
C ILE A 527 6.94 -34.88 -21.47
N PRO A 528 5.74 -35.20 -22.02
CA PRO A 528 5.61 -36.23 -23.05
C PRO A 528 6.57 -36.04 -24.23
N TYR A 529 7.12 -37.14 -24.74
CA TYR A 529 8.10 -37.09 -25.84
C TYR A 529 7.48 -36.65 -27.17
N ASP A 530 6.23 -37.01 -27.44
CA ASP A 530 5.51 -36.55 -28.63
C ASP A 530 5.07 -35.08 -28.48
N ALA A 531 5.27 -34.28 -29.53
CA ALA A 531 5.01 -32.83 -29.48
C ALA A 531 3.51 -32.50 -29.32
N GLU A 532 2.61 -33.29 -29.91
CA GLU A 532 1.17 -33.09 -29.79
C GLU A 532 0.67 -33.49 -28.39
N ALA A 533 1.15 -34.62 -27.87
CA ALA A 533 0.90 -35.06 -26.50
C ALA A 533 1.41 -34.03 -25.49
N ALA A 534 2.58 -33.44 -25.71
CA ALA A 534 3.15 -32.41 -24.85
C ALA A 534 2.31 -31.12 -24.85
N MET A 535 1.77 -30.70 -26.00
CA MET A 535 0.87 -29.56 -26.09
C MET A 535 -0.48 -29.80 -25.40
N ARG A 536 -1.06 -31.00 -25.55
CA ARG A 536 -2.26 -31.40 -24.80
C ARG A 536 -2.00 -31.42 -23.31
N TRP A 537 -0.85 -31.95 -22.89
CA TRP A 537 -0.41 -31.94 -21.50
C TRP A 537 -0.26 -30.50 -20.97
N LEU A 538 0.34 -29.58 -21.71
CA LEU A 538 0.46 -28.17 -21.32
C LEU A 538 -0.93 -27.55 -21.07
N CYS A 539 -1.88 -27.82 -21.96
CA CYS A 539 -3.24 -27.32 -21.80
C CYS A 539 -3.97 -27.92 -20.58
N GLN A 540 -3.86 -29.23 -20.38
CA GLN A 540 -4.60 -29.93 -19.33
C GLN A 540 -4.00 -29.71 -17.94
N THR A 541 -2.67 -29.75 -17.83
CA THR A 541 -1.94 -29.66 -16.56
C THR A 541 -1.70 -28.21 -16.16
N VAL A 542 -1.15 -27.41 -17.07
CA VAL A 542 -0.78 -26.01 -16.77
C VAL A 542 -1.96 -25.06 -16.98
N GLY A 543 -2.93 -25.45 -17.82
CA GLY A 543 -4.14 -24.64 -18.04
C GLY A 543 -3.93 -23.49 -19.02
N VAL A 544 -3.01 -23.62 -19.96
CA VAL A 544 -2.75 -22.61 -21.01
C VAL A 544 -2.67 -23.21 -22.40
N ARG A 545 -3.10 -22.46 -23.40
CA ARG A 545 -3.01 -22.84 -24.82
C ARG A 545 -2.47 -21.70 -25.69
N PRO A 546 -1.76 -22.00 -26.79
CA PRO A 546 -1.36 -20.98 -27.76
C PRO A 546 -2.57 -20.34 -28.45
N SER A 547 -2.48 -19.04 -28.74
CA SER A 547 -3.52 -18.26 -29.39
C SER A 547 -2.89 -17.31 -30.42
N ARG A 548 -3.56 -17.13 -31.56
CA ARG A 548 -3.16 -16.16 -32.59
C ARG A 548 -3.66 -14.74 -32.31
N ASP A 549 -4.70 -14.60 -31.50
CA ASP A 549 -5.42 -13.33 -31.28
C ASP A 549 -4.93 -12.59 -30.02
N ALA A 550 -3.73 -12.90 -29.55
CA ALA A 550 -3.19 -12.34 -28.33
C ALA A 550 -2.11 -11.31 -28.65
N ASP A 551 -2.42 -10.04 -28.36
CA ASP A 551 -1.43 -8.97 -28.43
C ASP A 551 -0.28 -9.23 -27.46
N ALA A 552 0.95 -9.07 -27.93
CA ALA A 552 2.13 -9.20 -27.09
C ALA A 552 2.18 -8.07 -26.05
N ARG A 553 2.04 -8.42 -24.77
CA ARG A 553 2.14 -7.48 -23.63
C ARG A 553 2.81 -8.15 -22.44
N ALA A 554 3.51 -7.36 -21.63
CA ALA A 554 4.19 -7.84 -20.44
C ALA A 554 3.23 -7.97 -19.24
N PRO A 555 3.33 -9.04 -18.43
CA PRO A 555 4.09 -10.26 -18.70
C PRO A 555 3.34 -11.14 -19.71
N GLY A 556 4.07 -11.72 -20.67
CA GLY A 556 3.50 -12.61 -21.69
C GLY A 556 4.34 -13.87 -21.85
N TYR A 557 3.70 -15.01 -22.09
CA TYR A 557 4.37 -16.28 -22.37
C TYR A 557 3.84 -16.84 -23.67
N GLY A 558 4.69 -17.46 -24.48
CA GLY A 558 4.35 -17.89 -25.83
C GLY A 558 5.19 -19.07 -26.28
N ILE A 559 4.90 -19.56 -27.49
CA ILE A 559 5.68 -20.59 -28.17
C ILE A 559 6.01 -20.11 -29.57
N LEU A 560 7.26 -20.27 -29.99
CA LEU A 560 7.72 -20.03 -31.36
C LEU A 560 8.14 -21.35 -31.99
N ARG A 561 7.63 -21.67 -33.19
CA ARG A 561 8.12 -22.79 -33.99
C ARG A 561 9.21 -22.29 -34.94
N ALA A 562 10.42 -22.81 -34.78
CA ALA A 562 11.59 -22.46 -35.59
C ALA A 562 12.10 -23.70 -36.33
N GLY A 563 11.47 -24.02 -37.46
CA GLY A 563 11.67 -25.28 -38.17
C GLY A 563 11.18 -26.48 -37.34
N PRO A 564 12.01 -27.53 -37.12
CA PRO A 564 11.64 -28.65 -36.25
C PRO A 564 11.74 -28.29 -34.76
N ALA A 565 12.38 -27.17 -34.42
CA ALA A 565 12.57 -26.76 -33.03
C ALA A 565 11.36 -25.97 -32.51
N MET A 566 11.07 -26.15 -31.23
CA MET A 566 10.10 -25.36 -30.48
C MET A 566 10.84 -24.55 -29.42
N LEU A 567 10.61 -23.25 -29.40
CA LEU A 567 11.22 -22.31 -28.46
C LEU A 567 10.14 -21.75 -27.53
N ALA A 568 10.44 -21.65 -26.25
CA ALA A 568 9.57 -20.93 -25.32
C ALA A 568 9.81 -19.43 -25.51
N ALA A 569 8.75 -18.64 -25.53
CA ALA A 569 8.82 -17.19 -25.65
C ALA A 569 8.33 -16.52 -24.37
N ARG A 570 8.92 -15.37 -24.05
CA ARG A 570 8.46 -14.46 -23.00
C ARG A 570 8.43 -13.02 -23.51
N TYR A 571 7.54 -12.21 -22.95
CA TYR A 571 7.47 -10.78 -23.19
C TYR A 571 7.59 -10.04 -21.86
N GLU A 572 8.66 -9.26 -21.71
CA GLU A 572 8.91 -8.42 -20.53
C GLU A 572 8.94 -6.94 -20.94
N SER A 573 8.60 -6.05 -20.01
CA SER A 573 8.51 -4.61 -20.28
C SER A 573 9.83 -4.03 -20.78
N ASN A 574 10.96 -4.53 -20.25
CA ASN A 574 12.28 -3.94 -20.47
C ASN A 574 13.00 -4.56 -21.68
N THR A 575 12.80 -5.86 -21.94
CA THR A 575 13.51 -6.56 -23.03
C THR A 575 12.65 -6.76 -24.27
N GLY A 576 11.32 -6.61 -24.16
CA GLY A 576 10.38 -7.01 -25.19
C GLY A 576 10.31 -8.54 -25.34
N ALA A 577 9.99 -9.02 -26.54
CA ALA A 577 9.92 -10.44 -26.86
C ALA A 577 11.32 -11.08 -26.85
N THR A 578 11.48 -12.14 -26.06
CA THR A 578 12.66 -13.00 -26.06
C THR A 578 12.25 -14.46 -26.16
N THR A 579 13.10 -15.29 -26.75
CA THR A 579 12.90 -16.74 -26.83
C THR A 579 14.01 -17.46 -26.09
N TYR A 580 13.69 -18.61 -25.52
CA TYR A 580 14.62 -19.54 -24.91
C TYR A 580 14.82 -20.72 -25.85
N ASP A 581 16.07 -21.01 -26.23
CA ASP A 581 16.44 -22.21 -26.99
C ASP A 581 16.92 -23.31 -26.04
N PRO A 582 16.10 -24.36 -25.81
CA PRO A 582 16.43 -25.45 -24.89
C PRO A 582 17.65 -26.26 -25.29
N ARG A 583 18.16 -26.15 -26.53
CA ARG A 583 19.39 -26.85 -26.95
C ARG A 583 20.64 -26.11 -26.50
N THR A 584 20.57 -24.79 -26.41
CA THR A 584 21.70 -23.93 -26.04
C THR A 584 21.62 -23.46 -24.59
N GLY A 585 20.44 -23.55 -23.98
CA GLY A 585 20.17 -23.02 -22.66
C GLY A 585 20.20 -21.49 -22.58
N ARG A 586 20.03 -20.80 -23.71
CA ARG A 586 20.17 -19.33 -23.81
C ARG A 586 18.88 -18.64 -24.21
N PHE A 587 18.69 -17.45 -23.66
CA PHE A 587 17.69 -16.50 -24.13
C PHE A 587 18.26 -15.64 -25.27
N SER A 588 17.49 -15.41 -26.31
CA SER A 588 17.80 -14.49 -27.40
C SER A 588 16.65 -13.50 -27.61
N SER A 589 16.97 -12.32 -28.16
CA SER A 589 15.96 -11.37 -28.61
C SER A 589 15.13 -11.98 -29.74
N ALA A 590 13.81 -11.84 -29.68
CA ALA A 590 12.86 -12.34 -30.67
C ALA A 590 12.01 -11.19 -31.26
N LYS A 591 12.55 -9.97 -31.30
CA LYS A 591 11.85 -8.78 -31.80
C LYS A 591 11.33 -8.97 -33.23
N ASP A 592 12.15 -9.50 -34.13
CA ASP A 592 11.77 -9.69 -35.54
C ASP A 592 10.82 -10.87 -35.75
N ALA A 593 10.81 -11.82 -34.81
CA ALA A 593 9.92 -12.98 -34.82
C ALA A 593 8.67 -12.79 -33.96
N ALA A 594 8.43 -11.60 -33.40
CA ALA A 594 7.37 -11.38 -32.42
C ALA A 594 5.97 -11.68 -32.98
N SER A 595 5.75 -11.45 -34.28
CA SER A 595 4.51 -11.77 -35.00
C SER A 595 4.30 -13.26 -35.25
N GLN A 596 5.35 -14.08 -35.13
CA GLN A 596 5.31 -15.53 -35.29
C GLN A 596 5.12 -16.26 -33.97
N ILE A 597 5.23 -15.56 -32.83
CA ILE A 597 5.02 -16.13 -31.51
C ILE A 597 3.53 -16.37 -31.29
N LEU A 598 3.16 -17.62 -30.99
CA LEU A 598 1.83 -17.97 -30.54
C LEU A 598 1.76 -17.75 -29.03
N TRP A 599 1.23 -16.59 -28.63
CA TRP A 599 1.10 -16.22 -27.23
C TRP A 599 0.07 -17.09 -26.51
N LEU A 600 0.40 -17.48 -25.29
CA LEU A 600 -0.42 -18.34 -24.44
C LEU A 600 -1.56 -17.55 -23.81
N ARG A 601 -2.73 -18.20 -23.72
CA ARG A 601 -3.90 -17.75 -22.96
C ARG A 601 -4.35 -18.85 -22.03
N ALA A 602 -4.90 -18.49 -20.88
CA ALA A 602 -5.48 -19.48 -19.98
C ALA A 602 -6.77 -20.07 -20.57
N VAL A 603 -6.94 -21.37 -20.39
CA VAL A 603 -8.16 -22.08 -20.78
C VAL A 603 -9.22 -21.99 -19.70
N GLN A 604 -10.46 -21.71 -20.08
CA GLN A 604 -11.57 -21.62 -19.12
C GLN A 604 -12.12 -23.01 -18.79
N SER A 605 -12.21 -23.91 -19.78
CA SER A 605 -12.70 -25.28 -19.59
C SER A 605 -11.78 -26.36 -20.18
N THR A 606 -11.85 -27.58 -19.64
CA THR A 606 -11.08 -28.73 -20.18
C THR A 606 -11.50 -29.07 -21.62
N LYS A 607 -12.69 -28.64 -22.04
CA LYS A 607 -13.17 -28.77 -23.42
C LYS A 607 -12.34 -27.93 -24.39
N GLU A 608 -11.75 -26.81 -23.98
CA GLU A 608 -10.85 -26.02 -24.84
C GLU A 608 -9.51 -26.71 -25.12
N CYS A 609 -9.17 -27.76 -24.37
CA CYS A 609 -7.97 -28.56 -24.60
C CYS A 609 -8.19 -29.75 -25.54
N ARG A 610 -9.46 -30.08 -25.84
CA ARG A 610 -9.84 -31.07 -26.85
C ARG A 610 -9.97 -30.36 -28.18
#